data_AF-A0A1Q5UH29-F1
#
_entry.id   AF-A0A1Q5UH29-F1
#
_cell.length_a   1.000
_cell.length_b   1.000
_cell.length_c   1.000
_cell.angle_alpha   90.00
_cell.angle_beta   90.00
_cell.angle_gamma   90.00
#
_symmetry.space_group_name_H-M   'P 1'
#
loop_
_entity.id
_entity.type
_entity.pdbx_description
1 polymer ?
#
loop_
_entity_poly.entity_id
_entity_poly.type
_entity_poly.pdbx_seq_one_letter_code
_entity_poly.pdbx_strand_id
1 'polypeptide(L)'
;MGDYGPVVPSTDSSPVGQPSQPPQGPNEISVLVTGFGPFKTNLVNASFLIASSLPPSFTFSHPTTDNTNDERRISLHVHPSPISVAYATVRETLPLIMEEYAATHDGRRPDLIIHIGIASPRPYYSVESLAHRDDYNITDIEGRNGYEDGEKRWREMGLPPVLVPGLATEDDIKNSNQSFSSGLTTTTTTTTTRVTVPYPPDDHFLHVWKSYTPEHLDLRVSQDPGHYLCDFIFYTSLSLAKRQGVDRNVLFLHVPGGSEDADVERGRKVALALIKTMVTCWIDEKRKSSA
;
A
#
# COMPACT_ATOMS: atom_id res chain seq x y z
N MET A 1 25.36 39.48 -13.73
CA MET A 1 26.74 39.38 -13.21
C MET A 1 26.63 38.59 -11.93
N GLY A 2 27.32 37.44 -11.87
CA GLY A 2 26.94 36.27 -11.08
C GLY A 2 27.19 36.34 -9.58
N ASP A 3 26.66 35.33 -8.89
CA ASP A 3 27.50 34.42 -8.12
C ASP A 3 26.81 33.04 -8.05
N TYR A 4 27.38 32.03 -8.70
CA TYR A 4 26.95 30.64 -8.62
C TYR A 4 27.92 29.95 -7.65
N GLY A 5 27.40 29.45 -6.53
CA GLY A 5 28.16 28.63 -5.60
C GLY A 5 28.73 27.36 -6.25
N PRO A 6 29.71 26.70 -5.61
CA PRO A 6 30.50 25.65 -6.24
C PRO A 6 29.63 24.44 -6.62
N VAL A 7 29.85 23.97 -7.84
CA VAL A 7 29.26 22.76 -8.41
C VAL A 7 29.77 21.54 -7.64
N VAL A 8 28.84 20.82 -7.01
CA VAL A 8 29.14 19.52 -6.39
C VAL A 8 29.36 18.50 -7.51
N PRO A 9 30.45 17.71 -7.50
CA PRO A 9 30.71 16.76 -8.56
C PRO A 9 29.69 15.60 -8.51
N SER A 10 29.13 15.29 -9.66
CA SER A 10 28.30 14.10 -9.89
C SER A 10 29.12 12.86 -9.59
N THR A 11 28.80 12.16 -8.51
CA THR A 11 29.29 10.80 -8.29
C THR A 11 28.54 9.87 -9.22
N ASP A 12 29.22 9.43 -10.28
CA ASP A 12 28.86 8.22 -11.04
C ASP A 12 28.83 7.03 -10.06
N SER A 13 27.65 6.71 -9.54
CA SER A 13 27.40 5.40 -8.95
C SER A 13 27.00 4.46 -10.08
N SER A 14 27.94 3.61 -10.48
CA SER A 14 27.65 2.45 -11.34
C SER A 14 26.50 1.63 -10.74
N PRO A 15 25.64 1.02 -11.57
CA PRO A 15 24.56 0.18 -11.06
C PRO A 15 25.18 -1.06 -10.42
N VAL A 16 25.15 -1.11 -9.09
CA VAL A 16 25.33 -2.37 -8.36
C VAL A 16 24.14 -3.23 -8.76
N GLY A 17 24.39 -4.19 -9.64
CA GLY A 17 23.39 -5.18 -10.04
C GLY A 17 22.79 -5.81 -8.79
N GLN A 18 21.48 -5.64 -8.62
CA GLN A 18 20.75 -6.48 -7.67
C GLN A 18 20.91 -7.92 -8.14
N PRO A 19 21.35 -8.85 -7.26
CA PRO A 19 21.22 -10.26 -7.58
C PRO A 19 19.72 -10.56 -7.72
N SER A 20 19.37 -11.16 -8.85
CA SER A 20 18.05 -11.73 -9.12
C SER A 20 17.58 -12.49 -7.88
N GLN A 21 16.47 -12.07 -7.27
CA GLN A 21 15.89 -12.81 -6.17
C GLN A 21 15.59 -14.25 -6.65
N PRO A 22 15.92 -15.28 -5.84
CA PRO A 22 15.55 -16.65 -6.20
C PRO A 22 14.03 -16.75 -6.38
N PRO A 23 13.56 -17.66 -7.24
CA PRO A 23 12.13 -17.85 -7.49
C PRO A 23 11.39 -18.04 -6.15
N GLN A 24 10.29 -17.30 -5.98
CA GLN A 24 9.48 -17.36 -4.78
C GLN A 24 9.04 -18.80 -4.52
N GLY A 25 9.45 -19.34 -3.38
CA GLY A 25 8.91 -20.61 -2.90
C GLY A 25 7.41 -20.48 -2.64
N PRO A 26 6.64 -21.58 -2.61
CA PRO A 26 5.19 -21.55 -2.41
C PRO A 26 4.73 -20.91 -1.08
N ASN A 27 5.66 -20.64 -0.15
CA ASN A 27 5.41 -20.02 1.15
C ASN A 27 5.90 -18.56 1.27
N GLU A 28 6.27 -17.91 0.17
CA GLU A 28 6.70 -16.51 0.19
C GLU A 28 5.50 -15.57 -0.01
N ILE A 29 5.41 -14.51 0.81
CA ILE A 29 4.43 -13.44 0.68
C ILE A 29 5.18 -12.14 0.39
N SER A 30 4.79 -11.46 -0.67
CA SER A 30 5.34 -10.18 -1.08
C SER A 30 4.49 -9.00 -0.62
N VAL A 31 5.15 -7.98 -0.06
CA VAL A 31 4.49 -6.77 0.42
C VAL A 31 5.14 -5.54 -0.21
N LEU A 32 4.37 -4.77 -0.97
CA LEU A 32 4.80 -3.47 -1.47
C LEU A 32 4.51 -2.39 -0.43
N VAL A 33 5.48 -1.53 -0.13
CA VAL A 33 5.34 -0.45 0.84
C VAL A 33 5.77 0.89 0.26
N THR A 34 4.96 1.93 0.48
CA THR A 34 5.31 3.31 0.10
C THR A 34 5.20 4.25 1.29
N GLY A 35 5.94 5.36 1.24
CA GLY A 35 5.77 6.50 2.15
C GLY A 35 5.86 7.81 1.38
N PHE A 36 5.37 8.89 1.99
CA PHE A 36 5.36 10.22 1.39
C PHE A 36 6.62 11.02 1.71
N GLY A 37 6.95 11.95 0.81
CA GLY A 37 8.00 12.94 0.99
C GLY A 37 7.57 14.14 1.83
N PRO A 38 8.46 15.13 1.96
CA PRO A 38 8.18 16.37 2.68
C PRO A 38 6.96 17.12 2.11
N PHE A 39 6.22 17.81 2.98
CA PHE A 39 5.14 18.72 2.58
C PHE A 39 4.81 19.75 3.65
N LYS A 40 4.36 20.94 3.23
CA LYS A 40 4.06 22.07 4.13
C LYS A 40 5.22 22.30 5.11
N THR A 41 4.97 22.23 6.41
CA THR A 41 5.97 22.40 7.47
C THR A 41 6.71 21.11 7.83
N ASN A 42 6.29 19.95 7.30
CA ASN A 42 6.93 18.66 7.53
C ASN A 42 8.09 18.49 6.55
N LEU A 43 9.23 19.10 6.88
CA LEU A 43 10.48 18.98 6.10
C LEU A 43 11.05 17.56 6.11
N VAL A 44 10.68 16.79 7.14
CA VAL A 44 10.95 15.36 7.27
C VAL A 44 9.61 14.66 7.44
N ASN A 45 9.36 13.62 6.65
CA ASN A 45 8.12 12.87 6.70
C ASN A 45 8.36 11.48 7.28
N ALA A 46 7.82 11.24 8.48
CA ALA A 46 7.99 10.00 9.21
C ALA A 46 7.50 8.77 8.43
N SER A 47 6.52 8.93 7.52
CA SER A 47 6.00 7.80 6.74
C SER A 47 7.05 7.13 5.86
N PHE A 48 7.86 7.92 5.13
CA PHE A 48 8.94 7.36 4.33
C PHE A 48 10.09 6.84 5.19
N LEU A 49 10.45 7.52 6.28
CA LEU A 49 11.46 7.01 7.22
C LEU A 49 11.07 5.65 7.81
N ILE A 50 9.82 5.50 8.23
CA ILE A 50 9.29 4.22 8.74
C ILE A 50 9.35 3.16 7.64
N ALA A 51 8.88 3.46 6.43
CA ALA A 51 8.93 2.53 5.30
C ALA A 51 10.37 2.09 5.01
N SER A 52 11.32 3.02 4.88
CA SER A 52 12.73 2.74 4.62
C SER A 52 13.46 2.02 5.75
N SER A 53 12.95 2.10 6.99
CA SER A 53 13.51 1.38 8.14
C SER A 53 13.11 -0.10 8.19
N LEU A 54 12.14 -0.54 7.37
CA LEU A 54 11.71 -1.93 7.34
C LEU A 54 12.83 -2.86 6.86
N PRO A 55 12.97 -4.07 7.44
CA PRO A 55 13.92 -5.05 6.93
C PRO A 55 13.50 -5.53 5.53
N PRO A 56 14.43 -6.01 4.68
CA PRO A 56 14.07 -6.52 3.34
C PRO A 56 13.20 -7.78 3.39
N SER A 57 13.25 -8.53 4.50
CA SER A 57 12.40 -9.70 4.72
C SER A 57 12.40 -10.11 6.18
N PHE A 58 11.41 -10.90 6.60
CA PHE A 58 11.40 -11.61 7.89
C PHE A 58 10.62 -12.93 7.77
N THR A 59 10.85 -13.87 8.68
CA THR A 59 10.00 -15.07 8.79
C THR A 59 8.89 -14.86 9.80
N PHE A 60 7.74 -15.45 9.52
CA PHE A 60 6.56 -15.34 10.35
C PHE A 60 5.79 -16.66 10.36
N SER A 61 5.45 -17.11 11.56
CA SER A 61 4.60 -18.28 11.78
C SER A 61 3.42 -17.84 12.63
N HIS A 62 2.21 -18.14 12.17
CA HIS A 62 0.99 -17.97 12.95
C HIS A 62 0.50 -19.34 13.43
N PRO A 63 0.19 -19.54 14.73
CA PRO A 63 -0.37 -20.80 15.20
C PRO A 63 -1.75 -21.03 14.56
N THR A 64 -1.85 -21.97 13.64
CA THR A 64 -3.14 -22.42 13.10
C THR A 64 -3.72 -23.54 13.97
N THR A 65 -5.05 -23.70 13.97
CA THR A 65 -5.74 -24.76 14.73
C THR A 65 -5.31 -26.18 14.35
N ASP A 66 -4.65 -26.35 13.19
CA ASP A 66 -4.33 -27.64 12.60
C ASP A 66 -2.88 -28.08 12.87
N ASN A 67 -2.12 -27.38 13.73
CA ASN A 67 -0.72 -27.69 14.09
C ASN A 67 0.26 -27.81 12.89
N THR A 68 -0.10 -27.28 11.71
CA THR A 68 0.85 -27.11 10.61
C THR A 68 1.67 -25.86 10.90
N ASN A 69 2.97 -26.02 11.14
CA ASN A 69 3.87 -24.89 11.31
C ASN A 69 4.18 -24.29 9.93
N ASP A 70 3.22 -23.55 9.40
CA ASP A 70 3.34 -22.88 8.11
C ASP A 70 4.17 -21.61 8.29
N GLU A 71 5.47 -21.79 8.55
CA GLU A 71 6.42 -20.67 8.52
C GLU A 71 6.46 -20.10 7.10
N ARG A 72 6.22 -18.80 7.01
CA ARG A 72 6.23 -18.04 5.76
C ARG A 72 7.38 -17.05 5.77
N ARG A 73 7.97 -16.87 4.59
CA ARG A 73 8.91 -15.79 4.35
C ARG A 73 8.12 -14.57 3.86
N ILE A 74 8.23 -13.46 4.56
CA ILE A 74 7.63 -12.19 4.12
C ILE A 74 8.73 -11.34 3.50
N SER A 75 8.62 -11.03 2.21
CA SER A 75 9.54 -10.17 1.47
C SER A 75 8.95 -8.77 1.33
N LEU A 76 9.70 -7.75 1.77
CA LEU A 76 9.24 -6.36 1.81
C LEU A 76 9.92 -5.57 0.69
N HIS A 77 9.10 -5.01 -0.19
CA HIS A 77 9.49 -4.22 -1.35
C HIS A 77 9.13 -2.77 -1.07
N VAL A 78 10.06 -2.02 -0.48
CA VAL A 78 9.86 -0.59 -0.20
C VAL A 78 10.19 0.20 -1.45
N HIS A 79 9.29 1.08 -1.89
CA HIS A 79 9.58 1.98 -3.00
C HIS A 79 10.79 2.88 -2.64
N PRO A 80 11.84 2.96 -3.47
CA PRO A 80 13.14 3.52 -3.06
C PRO A 80 13.14 5.04 -2.87
N SER A 81 12.15 5.75 -3.41
CA SER A 81 12.02 7.20 -3.26
C SER A 81 10.71 7.55 -2.52
N PRO A 82 10.68 8.68 -1.79
CA PRO A 82 9.43 9.15 -1.21
C PRO A 82 8.46 9.59 -2.31
N ILE A 83 7.19 9.26 -2.16
CA ILE A 83 6.13 9.74 -3.05
C ILE A 83 5.93 11.24 -2.80
N SER A 84 6.08 12.08 -3.82
CA SER A 84 5.80 13.51 -3.69
C SER A 84 4.34 13.74 -3.32
N VAL A 85 4.09 14.69 -2.43
CA VAL A 85 2.74 15.05 -1.98
C VAL A 85 2.08 15.95 -3.04
N ALA A 86 1.83 15.36 -4.21
CA ALA A 86 1.23 15.98 -5.40
C ALA A 86 0.25 15.00 -6.08
N TYR A 87 -0.94 15.48 -6.44
CA TYR A 87 -2.02 14.60 -6.94
C TYR A 87 -1.64 13.94 -8.27
N ALA A 88 -1.07 14.71 -9.19
CA ALA A 88 -0.57 14.18 -10.46
C ALA A 88 0.54 13.14 -10.26
N THR A 89 1.47 13.38 -9.32
CA THR A 89 2.52 12.41 -9.02
C THR A 89 1.93 11.09 -8.55
N VAL A 90 0.99 11.09 -7.59
CA VAL A 90 0.37 9.83 -7.13
C VAL A 90 -0.31 9.08 -8.28
N ARG A 91 -1.06 9.80 -9.11
CA ARG A 91 -1.79 9.27 -10.26
C ARG A 91 -0.87 8.62 -11.30
N GLU A 92 0.31 9.19 -11.53
CA GLU A 92 1.28 8.75 -12.54
C GLU A 92 2.23 7.69 -12.00
N THR A 93 2.73 7.86 -10.78
CA THR A 93 3.75 7.00 -10.19
C THR A 93 3.18 5.65 -9.74
N LEU A 94 1.95 5.57 -9.22
CA LEU A 94 1.41 4.29 -8.75
C LEU A 94 1.33 3.21 -9.85
N PRO A 95 0.76 3.47 -11.04
CA PRO A 95 0.78 2.50 -12.13
C PRO A 95 2.21 2.04 -12.48
N LEU A 96 3.16 2.98 -12.53
CA LEU A 96 4.56 2.68 -12.85
C LEU A 96 5.22 1.78 -11.80
N ILE A 97 4.96 2.01 -10.51
CA ILE A 97 5.45 1.13 -9.42
C ILE A 97 4.91 -0.30 -9.61
N MET A 98 3.63 -0.43 -9.95
CA MET A 98 3.01 -1.74 -10.16
C MET A 98 3.57 -2.45 -11.41
N GLU A 99 3.82 -1.71 -12.49
CA GLU A 99 4.43 -2.22 -13.72
C GLU A 99 5.89 -2.64 -13.50
N GLU A 100 6.70 -1.83 -12.82
CA GLU A 100 8.09 -2.16 -12.47
C GLU A 100 8.17 -3.39 -11.56
N TYR A 101 7.28 -3.47 -10.57
CA TYR A 101 7.16 -4.66 -9.73
C TYR A 101 6.84 -5.89 -10.58
N ALA A 102 5.80 -5.83 -11.42
CA ALA A 102 5.42 -6.96 -12.26
C ALA A 102 6.55 -7.38 -13.21
N ALA A 103 7.28 -6.43 -13.80
CA ALA A 103 8.41 -6.70 -14.68
C ALA A 103 9.56 -7.46 -13.99
N THR A 104 9.71 -7.29 -12.68
CA THR A 104 10.75 -7.93 -11.87
C THR A 104 10.27 -9.20 -11.13
N HIS A 105 8.98 -9.53 -11.20
CA HIS A 105 8.35 -10.64 -10.46
C HIS A 105 7.52 -11.56 -11.36
N ASP A 106 8.00 -11.85 -12.58
CA ASP A 106 7.36 -12.75 -13.54
C ASP A 106 5.90 -12.37 -13.90
N GLY A 107 5.63 -11.06 -13.96
CA GLY A 107 4.29 -10.51 -14.24
C GLY A 107 3.33 -10.56 -13.05
N ARG A 108 3.79 -10.98 -11.86
CA ARG A 108 2.95 -11.07 -10.66
C ARG A 108 2.78 -9.70 -9.99
N ARG A 109 1.64 -9.53 -9.34
CA ARG A 109 1.35 -8.39 -8.46
C ARG A 109 1.90 -8.67 -7.05
N PRO A 110 2.21 -7.65 -6.23
CA PRO A 110 2.41 -7.86 -4.80
C PRO A 110 1.17 -8.51 -4.17
N ASP A 111 1.39 -9.44 -3.24
CA ASP A 111 0.30 -10.09 -2.51
C ASP A 111 -0.44 -9.08 -1.63
N LEU A 112 0.32 -8.19 -0.97
CA LEU A 112 -0.18 -7.14 -0.09
C LEU A 112 0.44 -5.78 -0.46
N ILE A 113 -0.30 -4.69 -0.26
CA ILE A 113 0.18 -3.32 -0.44
C ILE A 113 -0.14 -2.48 0.80
N ILE A 114 0.84 -1.73 1.30
CA ILE A 114 0.66 -0.77 2.39
C ILE A 114 1.18 0.59 1.95
N HIS A 115 0.32 1.60 2.03
CA HIS A 115 0.73 2.99 1.94
C HIS A 115 0.81 3.58 3.34
N ILE A 116 1.91 4.28 3.67
CA ILE A 116 2.09 4.94 4.96
C ILE A 116 2.01 6.45 4.75
N GLY A 117 1.27 7.14 5.61
CA GLY A 117 1.20 8.60 5.63
C GLY A 117 1.17 9.14 7.05
N ILE A 118 1.66 10.37 7.24
CA ILE A 118 1.55 11.03 8.54
C ILE A 118 0.15 11.65 8.69
N ALA A 119 -0.41 11.55 9.88
CA ALA A 119 -1.61 12.29 10.27
C ALA A 119 -1.29 13.20 11.47
N SER A 120 -0.54 14.27 11.24
CA SER A 120 -0.32 15.28 12.29
C SER A 120 -1.61 16.08 12.51
N PRO A 121 -2.08 16.30 13.76
CA PRO A 121 -1.40 16.09 15.05
C PRO A 121 -1.80 14.81 15.82
N ARG A 122 -2.35 13.78 15.15
CA ARG A 122 -2.84 12.57 15.82
C ARG A 122 -1.69 11.88 16.59
N PRO A 123 -1.85 11.60 17.90
CA PRO A 123 -0.82 10.93 18.71
C PRO A 123 -0.93 9.40 18.67
N TYR A 124 -1.70 8.85 17.74
CA TYR A 124 -2.03 7.43 17.63
C TYR A 124 -1.79 6.93 16.20
N TYR A 125 -1.76 5.61 16.05
CA TYR A 125 -1.66 4.95 14.74
C TYR A 125 -3.05 4.47 14.32
N SER A 126 -3.40 4.63 13.04
CA SER A 126 -4.66 4.13 12.52
C SER A 126 -4.52 3.42 11.18
N VAL A 127 -5.24 2.32 11.02
CA VAL A 127 -5.44 1.68 9.73
C VAL A 127 -6.77 2.14 9.14
N GLU A 128 -6.75 2.58 7.89
CA GLU A 128 -7.94 3.09 7.22
C GLU A 128 -8.73 1.94 6.59
N SER A 129 -10.04 1.88 6.86
CA SER A 129 -10.91 0.81 6.36
C SER A 129 -11.58 1.12 5.02
N LEU A 130 -11.57 2.39 4.60
CA LEU A 130 -12.16 2.84 3.35
C LEU A 130 -11.42 4.06 2.78
N ALA A 131 -11.63 4.32 1.50
CA ALA A 131 -11.12 5.49 0.80
C ALA A 131 -12.25 6.19 0.02
N HIS A 132 -12.17 7.51 -0.11
CA HIS A 132 -13.17 8.32 -0.80
C HIS A 132 -12.72 8.74 -2.19
N ARG A 133 -13.65 8.87 -3.13
CA ARG A 133 -13.36 9.32 -4.49
C ARG A 133 -13.26 10.84 -4.61
N ASP A 134 -13.91 11.57 -3.72
CA ASP A 134 -14.26 12.98 -3.90
C ASP A 134 -13.78 13.85 -2.73
N ASP A 135 -13.95 15.18 -2.88
CA ASP A 135 -13.71 16.23 -1.89
C ASP A 135 -12.23 16.54 -1.57
N TYR A 136 -11.34 16.32 -2.54
CA TYR A 136 -9.90 16.61 -2.48
C TYR A 136 -9.59 18.10 -2.65
N ASN A 137 -10.16 18.93 -1.78
CA ASN A 137 -10.11 20.39 -1.86
C ASN A 137 -8.79 21.01 -1.36
N ILE A 138 -8.00 20.24 -0.61
CA ILE A 138 -6.73 20.71 -0.04
C ILE A 138 -5.67 20.72 -1.14
N THR A 139 -4.99 21.86 -1.32
CA THR A 139 -3.94 21.98 -2.33
C THR A 139 -2.67 21.20 -1.94
N ASP A 140 -2.05 20.61 -2.95
CA ASP A 140 -0.80 19.89 -2.86
C ASP A 140 0.44 20.82 -2.87
N ILE A 141 1.64 20.25 -2.93
CA ILE A 141 2.89 21.05 -2.94
C ILE A 141 3.07 21.90 -4.21
N GLU A 142 2.27 21.66 -5.24
CA GLU A 142 2.24 22.43 -6.49
C GLU A 142 1.07 23.41 -6.56
N GLY A 143 0.29 23.52 -5.47
CA GLY A 143 -0.87 24.41 -5.40
C GLY A 143 -2.12 23.88 -6.11
N ARG A 144 -2.16 22.58 -6.47
CA ARG A 144 -3.28 21.95 -7.17
C ARG A 144 -4.19 21.17 -6.23
N ASN A 145 -5.49 21.15 -6.51
CA ASN A 145 -6.44 20.28 -5.82
C ASN A 145 -6.61 18.94 -6.57
N GLY A 146 -7.32 17.97 -5.99
CA GLY A 146 -7.42 16.61 -6.54
C GLY A 146 -8.47 16.43 -7.64
N TYR A 147 -9.14 17.49 -8.10
CA TYR A 147 -10.28 17.36 -9.01
C TYR A 147 -9.87 16.82 -10.40
N GLU A 148 -8.90 17.46 -11.06
CA GLU A 148 -8.48 17.09 -12.42
C GLU A 148 -7.65 15.78 -12.43
N ASP A 149 -6.88 15.54 -11.37
CA ASP A 149 -5.99 14.39 -11.28
C ASP A 149 -6.68 13.12 -10.75
N GLY A 150 -7.82 13.25 -10.06
CA GLY A 150 -8.59 12.12 -9.53
C GLY A 150 -10.09 12.23 -9.77
N GLU A 151 -10.80 13.11 -9.06
CA GLU A 151 -12.27 13.09 -8.94
C GLU A 151 -12.98 13.02 -10.29
N LYS A 152 -12.64 13.94 -11.20
CA LYS A 152 -13.23 14.02 -12.55
C LYS A 152 -13.00 12.73 -13.32
N ARG A 153 -11.76 12.23 -13.32
CA ARG A 153 -11.37 11.01 -14.03
C ARG A 153 -12.09 9.79 -13.47
N TRP A 154 -12.17 9.67 -12.14
CA TRP A 154 -12.85 8.57 -11.49
C TRP A 154 -14.37 8.59 -11.71
N ARG A 155 -14.98 9.77 -11.79
CA ARG A 155 -16.39 9.94 -12.17
C ARG A 155 -16.63 9.55 -13.62
N GLU A 156 -15.78 9.99 -14.55
CA GLU A 156 -15.84 9.61 -15.97
C GLU A 156 -15.69 8.09 -16.17
N MET A 157 -14.88 7.44 -15.32
CA MET A 157 -14.74 5.98 -15.28
C MET A 157 -15.89 5.24 -14.55
N GLY A 158 -16.87 5.96 -13.99
CA GLY A 158 -17.99 5.37 -13.25
C GLY A 158 -17.56 4.66 -11.95
N LEU A 159 -16.43 5.04 -11.35
CA LEU A 159 -15.97 4.42 -10.11
C LEU A 159 -16.81 4.87 -8.90
N PRO A 160 -17.03 3.97 -7.92
CA PRO A 160 -17.90 4.25 -6.78
C PRO A 160 -17.34 5.36 -5.88
N PRO A 161 -18.18 6.13 -5.18
CA PRO A 161 -17.70 7.22 -4.31
C PRO A 161 -16.84 6.73 -3.13
N VAL A 162 -16.96 5.45 -2.76
CA VAL A 162 -16.19 4.82 -1.69
C VAL A 162 -15.64 3.49 -2.21
N LEU A 163 -14.37 3.23 -1.91
CA LEU A 163 -13.73 1.93 -2.12
C LEU A 163 -13.22 1.38 -0.79
N VAL A 164 -13.22 0.06 -0.69
CA VAL A 164 -12.73 -0.66 0.49
C VAL A 164 -11.84 -1.83 0.07
N PRO A 165 -10.90 -2.26 0.95
CA PRO A 165 -10.19 -3.53 0.76
C PRO A 165 -11.19 -4.68 0.64
N GLY A 166 -10.99 -5.59 -0.32
CA GLY A 166 -11.98 -6.63 -0.59
C GLY A 166 -11.74 -7.41 -1.87
N LEU A 167 -12.44 -8.54 -2.00
CA LEU A 167 -12.37 -9.40 -3.18
C LEU A 167 -12.87 -8.69 -4.44
N ALA A 168 -12.25 -8.99 -5.58
CA ALA A 168 -12.78 -8.61 -6.88
C ALA A 168 -14.18 -9.18 -7.07
N THR A 169 -15.13 -8.35 -7.48
CA THR A 169 -16.47 -8.83 -7.85
C THR A 169 -16.44 -9.46 -9.25
N GLU A 170 -17.47 -10.21 -9.60
CA GLU A 170 -17.60 -10.70 -10.97
C GLU A 170 -17.63 -9.56 -12.00
N ASP A 171 -18.24 -8.44 -11.64
CA ASP A 171 -18.32 -7.27 -12.52
C ASP A 171 -16.95 -6.61 -12.69
N ASP A 172 -16.12 -6.57 -11.64
CA ASP A 172 -14.74 -6.09 -11.73
C ASP A 172 -13.95 -6.92 -12.76
N ILE A 173 -14.09 -8.24 -12.72
CA ILE A 173 -13.43 -9.19 -13.63
C ILE A 173 -13.98 -9.08 -15.06
N LYS A 174 -15.29 -8.92 -15.24
CA LYS A 174 -15.91 -8.76 -16.58
C LYS A 174 -15.47 -7.45 -17.23
N ASN A 175 -15.44 -6.36 -16.48
CA ASN A 175 -15.08 -5.03 -16.98
C ASN A 175 -13.59 -4.91 -17.34
N SER A 176 -12.70 -5.61 -16.61
CA SER A 176 -11.27 -5.62 -16.96
C SER A 176 -11.02 -6.29 -18.31
N ASN A 177 -11.66 -7.43 -18.59
CA ASN A 177 -11.51 -8.17 -19.85
C ASN A 177 -12.07 -7.42 -21.09
N GLN A 178 -13.11 -6.59 -20.90
CA GLN A 178 -13.64 -5.75 -21.98
C GLN A 178 -12.68 -4.62 -22.36
N SER A 179 -11.90 -4.11 -21.40
CA SER A 179 -10.91 -3.05 -21.64
C SER A 179 -9.68 -3.55 -22.44
N PHE A 180 -9.41 -4.87 -22.41
CA PHE A 180 -8.32 -5.51 -23.17
C PHE A 180 -8.79 -6.14 -24.50
N SER A 181 -10.09 -6.14 -24.82
CA SER A 181 -10.63 -6.69 -26.06
C SER A 181 -10.56 -5.70 -27.23
N SER A 182 -9.35 -5.22 -27.54
CA SER A 182 -8.96 -4.88 -28.92
C SER A 182 -7.93 -5.92 -29.39
N GLY A 183 -8.42 -7.13 -29.70
CA GLY A 183 -7.70 -8.14 -30.47
C GLY A 183 -6.87 -9.16 -29.68
N LEU A 184 -7.53 -10.16 -29.09
CA LEU A 184 -7.23 -11.60 -29.23
C LEU A 184 -8.09 -12.39 -28.22
N THR A 185 -9.06 -13.17 -28.73
CA THR A 185 -9.82 -14.14 -27.93
C THR A 185 -8.93 -15.31 -27.52
N THR A 186 -8.49 -15.32 -26.27
CA THR A 186 -7.99 -16.53 -25.62
C THR A 186 -8.67 -16.67 -24.27
N THR A 187 -9.65 -17.58 -24.21
CA THR A 187 -10.21 -18.12 -22.97
C THR A 187 -9.11 -18.92 -22.27
N THR A 188 -8.37 -18.25 -21.38
CA THR A 188 -7.48 -18.91 -20.43
C THR A 188 -8.09 -18.75 -19.05
N THR A 189 -8.87 -19.76 -18.64
CA THR A 189 -9.31 -19.91 -17.25
C THR A 189 -8.10 -20.38 -16.44
N THR A 190 -7.18 -19.47 -16.13
CA THR A 190 -6.07 -19.77 -15.23
C THR A 190 -6.62 -19.69 -13.81
N THR A 191 -6.94 -20.85 -13.23
CA THR A 191 -7.31 -20.99 -11.82
C THR A 191 -6.06 -20.72 -10.97
N THR A 192 -5.66 -19.47 -10.83
CA THR A 192 -4.66 -19.07 -9.84
C THR A 192 -5.28 -19.27 -8.47
N THR A 193 -4.71 -20.16 -7.66
CA THR A 193 -5.12 -20.38 -6.28
C THR A 193 -5.13 -19.04 -5.55
N ARG A 194 -6.31 -18.56 -5.11
CA ARG A 194 -6.42 -17.31 -4.34
C ARG A 194 -5.61 -17.43 -3.05
N VAL A 195 -4.58 -16.61 -2.93
CA VAL A 195 -3.68 -16.56 -1.76
C VAL A 195 -4.28 -15.71 -0.64
N THR A 196 -5.09 -14.71 -0.97
CA THR A 196 -5.60 -13.68 -0.05
C THR A 196 -7.12 -13.58 -0.06
N VAL A 197 -7.71 -13.24 1.09
CA VAL A 197 -9.13 -12.93 1.28
C VAL A 197 -9.24 -11.56 1.99
N PRO A 198 -8.94 -10.46 1.30
CA PRO A 198 -8.99 -9.13 1.89
C PRO A 198 -10.40 -8.74 2.31
N TYR A 199 -10.48 -7.94 3.37
CA TYR A 199 -11.71 -7.32 3.85
C TYR A 199 -11.35 -6.00 4.55
N PRO A 200 -12.31 -5.07 4.71
CA PRO A 200 -12.05 -3.80 5.41
C PRO A 200 -11.72 -4.07 6.89
N PRO A 201 -10.59 -3.56 7.43
CA PRO A 201 -10.26 -3.71 8.84
C PRO A 201 -11.47 -3.48 9.77
N ASP A 202 -11.77 -4.48 10.60
CA ASP A 202 -12.88 -4.52 11.55
C ASP A 202 -12.33 -4.69 12.99
N ASP A 203 -13.21 -4.88 13.97
CA ASP A 203 -12.79 -5.08 15.38
C ASP A 203 -11.91 -6.31 15.57
N HIS A 204 -12.13 -7.37 14.78
CA HIS A 204 -11.28 -8.57 14.79
C HIS A 204 -9.88 -8.23 14.27
N PHE A 205 -9.80 -7.54 13.13
CA PHE A 205 -8.52 -7.09 12.58
C PHE A 205 -7.75 -6.22 13.59
N LEU A 206 -8.45 -5.29 14.26
CA LEU A 206 -7.84 -4.44 15.29
C LEU A 206 -7.34 -5.25 16.49
N HIS A 207 -8.10 -6.25 16.92
CA HIS A 207 -7.71 -7.14 18.02
C HIS A 207 -6.44 -7.91 17.67
N VAL A 208 -6.37 -8.51 16.49
CA VAL A 208 -5.18 -9.21 15.99
C VAL A 208 -4.00 -8.24 15.88
N TRP A 209 -4.20 -7.02 15.38
CA TRP A 209 -3.12 -6.03 15.28
C TRP A 209 -2.53 -5.66 16.65
N LYS A 210 -3.40 -5.42 17.64
CA LYS A 210 -2.98 -5.15 19.02
C LYS A 210 -2.19 -6.31 19.60
N SER A 211 -2.53 -7.55 19.27
CA SER A 211 -1.80 -8.74 19.77
C SER A 211 -0.32 -8.80 19.32
N TYR A 212 0.04 -8.15 18.20
CA TYR A 212 1.42 -8.08 17.70
C TYR A 212 2.19 -6.84 18.18
N THR A 213 1.60 -6.02 19.04
CA THR A 213 2.18 -4.77 19.53
C THR A 213 2.17 -4.68 21.05
N PRO A 214 3.03 -3.85 21.67
CA PRO A 214 2.91 -3.55 23.08
C PRO A 214 1.56 -2.92 23.45
N GLU A 215 0.97 -3.31 24.58
CA GLU A 215 -0.37 -2.87 25.03
C GLU A 215 -0.54 -1.35 25.18
N HIS A 216 0.55 -0.60 25.35
CA HIS A 216 0.52 0.85 25.58
C HIS A 216 0.37 1.68 24.29
N LEU A 217 0.40 1.06 23.10
CA LEU A 217 0.22 1.76 21.84
C LEU A 217 -1.25 1.98 21.53
N ASP A 218 -1.63 3.22 21.22
CA ASP A 218 -2.97 3.56 20.75
C ASP A 218 -3.10 3.24 19.25
N LEU A 219 -3.76 2.11 18.98
CA LEU A 219 -4.06 1.61 17.63
C LEU A 219 -5.57 1.67 17.38
N ARG A 220 -5.96 2.15 16.19
CA ARG A 220 -7.36 2.34 15.81
C ARG A 220 -7.64 1.88 14.38
N VAL A 221 -8.88 1.50 14.11
CA VAL A 221 -9.44 1.48 12.77
C VAL A 221 -10.08 2.84 12.51
N SER A 222 -9.89 3.39 11.32
CA SER A 222 -10.41 4.70 10.92
C SER A 222 -11.15 4.60 9.59
N GLN A 223 -12.20 5.42 9.44
CA GLN A 223 -12.93 5.63 8.18
C GLN A 223 -12.65 7.01 7.59
N ASP A 224 -11.73 7.77 8.18
CA ASP A 224 -11.37 9.12 7.77
C ASP A 224 -9.86 9.21 7.44
N PRO A 225 -9.50 8.83 6.19
CA PRO A 225 -8.16 9.02 5.65
C PRO A 225 -7.84 10.49 5.31
N GLY A 226 -8.75 11.45 5.54
CA GLY A 226 -8.46 12.88 5.58
C GLY A 226 -8.62 13.67 4.27
N HIS A 227 -9.28 13.12 3.23
CA HIS A 227 -9.58 13.79 1.95
C HIS A 227 -8.41 14.63 1.38
N TYR A 228 -7.20 14.09 1.48
CA TYR A 228 -5.95 14.66 0.95
C TYR A 228 -5.14 13.56 0.27
N LEU A 229 -3.82 13.70 0.14
CA LEU A 229 -2.98 12.74 -0.57
C LEU A 229 -2.97 11.33 0.05
N CYS A 230 -3.22 11.21 1.36
CA CYS A 230 -3.37 9.92 2.04
C CYS A 230 -4.60 9.14 1.53
N ASP A 231 -5.76 9.77 1.53
CA ASP A 231 -6.99 9.20 0.95
C ASP A 231 -6.85 9.00 -0.56
N PHE A 232 -6.24 9.97 -1.26
CA PHE A 232 -6.07 9.95 -2.71
C PHE A 232 -5.22 8.76 -3.17
N ILE A 233 -4.06 8.49 -2.56
CA ILE A 233 -3.23 7.32 -2.91
C ILE A 233 -3.95 6.02 -2.55
N PHE A 234 -4.69 5.99 -1.44
CA PHE A 234 -5.45 4.81 -1.03
C PHE A 234 -6.55 4.49 -2.04
N TYR A 235 -7.37 5.48 -2.39
CA TYR A 235 -8.41 5.35 -3.40
C TYR A 235 -7.82 5.03 -4.78
N THR A 236 -6.73 5.69 -5.18
CA THR A 236 -6.03 5.40 -6.44
C THR A 236 -5.64 3.92 -6.52
N SER A 237 -4.97 3.41 -5.48
CA SER A 237 -4.49 2.02 -5.42
C SER A 237 -5.64 1.00 -5.43
N LEU A 238 -6.70 1.24 -4.65
CA LEU A 238 -7.93 0.42 -4.67
C LEU A 238 -8.62 0.46 -6.04
N SER A 239 -8.65 1.62 -6.70
CA SER A 239 -9.28 1.78 -8.01
C SER A 239 -8.53 1.08 -9.13
N LEU A 240 -7.19 1.06 -9.06
CA LEU A 240 -6.35 0.31 -10.00
C LEU A 240 -6.65 -1.19 -9.91
N ALA A 241 -6.67 -1.75 -8.69
CA ALA A 241 -7.02 -3.15 -8.47
C ALA A 241 -8.44 -3.47 -8.95
N LYS A 242 -9.43 -2.63 -8.63
CA LYS A 242 -10.82 -2.78 -9.11
C LYS A 242 -10.89 -2.82 -10.65
N ARG A 243 -10.23 -1.88 -11.32
CA ARG A 243 -10.24 -1.80 -12.80
C ARG A 243 -9.51 -2.96 -13.47
N GLN A 244 -8.52 -3.55 -12.80
CA GLN A 244 -7.82 -4.75 -13.25
C GLN A 244 -8.60 -6.04 -12.97
N GLY A 245 -9.71 -5.97 -12.22
CA GLY A 245 -10.49 -7.15 -11.84
C GLY A 245 -9.76 -8.05 -10.83
N VAL A 246 -8.87 -7.48 -10.02
CA VAL A 246 -8.08 -8.21 -9.01
C VAL A 246 -8.46 -7.80 -7.59
N ASP A 247 -8.15 -8.66 -6.63
CA ASP A 247 -8.45 -8.42 -5.22
C ASP A 247 -7.75 -7.15 -4.71
N ARG A 248 -8.47 -6.36 -3.92
CA ARG A 248 -8.03 -5.08 -3.39
C ARG A 248 -7.26 -5.27 -2.08
N ASN A 249 -6.11 -5.95 -2.17
CA ASN A 249 -5.22 -6.24 -1.03
C ASN A 249 -4.38 -5.01 -0.63
N VAL A 250 -5.03 -3.88 -0.34
CA VAL A 250 -4.38 -2.60 -0.06
C VAL A 250 -4.84 -2.07 1.29
N LEU A 251 -3.92 -1.60 2.12
CA LEU A 251 -4.24 -0.82 3.33
C LEU A 251 -3.49 0.52 3.33
N PHE A 252 -4.04 1.45 4.08
CA PHE A 252 -3.38 2.70 4.42
C PHE A 252 -3.12 2.75 5.94
N LEU A 253 -1.89 3.07 6.32
CA LEU A 253 -1.46 3.26 7.71
C LEU A 253 -1.16 4.74 7.95
N HIS A 254 -1.98 5.37 8.77
CA HIS A 254 -1.66 6.66 9.36
C HIS A 254 -0.76 6.51 10.58
N VAL A 255 0.30 7.31 10.61
CA VAL A 255 1.27 7.36 11.71
C VAL A 255 1.34 8.77 12.31
N PRO A 256 1.77 8.93 13.57
CA PRO A 256 2.06 10.24 14.14
C PRO A 256 3.15 11.00 13.37
N GLY A 257 3.18 12.33 13.51
CA GLY A 257 4.13 13.19 12.79
C GLY A 257 5.56 13.21 13.33
N GLY A 258 5.84 12.57 14.48
CA GLY A 258 7.18 12.52 15.07
C GLY A 258 8.16 11.78 14.17
N SER A 259 9.37 12.33 14.01
CA SER A 259 10.40 11.81 13.10
C SER A 259 11.74 11.56 13.76
N GLU A 260 11.81 11.58 15.10
CA GLU A 260 13.03 11.20 15.82
C GLU A 260 13.27 9.69 15.72
N ASP A 261 14.50 9.22 15.95
CA ASP A 261 14.85 7.80 15.83
C ASP A 261 13.91 6.87 16.63
N ALA A 262 13.49 7.33 17.82
CA ALA A 262 12.55 6.59 18.66
C ALA A 262 11.13 6.56 18.09
N ASP A 263 10.69 7.60 17.37
CA ASP A 263 9.42 7.63 16.66
C ASP A 263 9.44 6.67 15.47
N VAL A 264 10.52 6.72 14.68
CA VAL A 264 10.71 5.85 13.51
C VAL A 264 10.76 4.39 13.94
N GLU A 265 11.51 4.05 14.99
CA GLU A 265 11.59 2.68 15.49
C GLU A 265 10.24 2.18 16.04
N ARG A 266 9.46 3.04 16.71
CA ARG A 266 8.08 2.70 17.10
C ARG A 266 7.20 2.46 15.89
N GLY A 267 7.23 3.36 14.91
CA GLY A 267 6.46 3.23 13.68
C GLY A 267 6.82 1.98 12.88
N ARG A 268 8.11 1.62 12.83
CA ARG A 268 8.60 0.37 12.22
C ARG A 268 7.99 -0.87 12.86
N LYS A 269 7.96 -0.92 14.21
CA LYS A 269 7.32 -2.01 14.95
C LYS A 269 5.82 -2.10 14.64
N VAL A 270 5.13 -0.96 14.59
CA VAL A 270 3.70 -0.89 14.25
C VAL A 270 3.42 -1.36 12.82
N ALA A 271 4.24 -0.94 11.86
CA ALA A 271 4.11 -1.35 10.45
C ALA A 271 4.37 -2.86 10.28
N LEU A 272 5.40 -3.42 10.92
CA LEU A 272 5.65 -4.87 10.93
C LEU A 272 4.49 -5.65 11.58
N ALA A 273 3.93 -5.14 12.67
CA ALA A 273 2.74 -5.73 13.29
C ALA A 273 1.52 -5.68 12.37
N LEU A 274 1.33 -4.59 11.61
CA LEU A 274 0.26 -4.49 10.61
C LEU A 274 0.45 -5.53 9.50
N ILE A 275 1.67 -5.72 9.00
CA ILE A 275 1.97 -6.74 7.99
C ILE A 275 1.63 -8.14 8.52
N LYS A 276 2.05 -8.49 9.74
CA LYS A 276 1.69 -9.76 10.40
C LYS A 276 0.18 -9.92 10.53
N THR A 277 -0.54 -8.83 10.82
CA THR A 277 -2.00 -8.82 10.91
C THR A 277 -2.64 -9.11 9.55
N MET A 278 -2.19 -8.46 8.47
CA MET A 278 -2.68 -8.74 7.12
C MET A 278 -2.45 -10.21 6.73
N VAL A 279 -1.28 -10.76 7.02
CA VAL A 279 -0.99 -12.19 6.77
C VAL A 279 -1.93 -13.09 7.57
N THR A 280 -2.07 -12.83 8.87
CA THR A 280 -2.96 -13.61 9.75
C THR A 280 -4.41 -13.56 9.25
N CYS A 281 -4.97 -12.36 9.11
CA CYS A 281 -6.37 -12.13 8.84
C CYS A 281 -6.79 -12.42 7.39
N TRP A 282 -5.91 -12.15 6.42
CA TRP A 282 -6.25 -12.26 4.99
C TRP A 282 -5.68 -13.51 4.33
N ILE A 283 -4.72 -14.21 4.92
CA ILE A 283 -4.09 -15.38 4.29
C ILE A 283 -4.28 -16.63 5.14
N ASP A 284 -3.95 -16.57 6.43
CA ASP A 284 -3.93 -17.77 7.28
C ASP A 284 -5.31 -18.13 7.86
N GLU A 285 -6.13 -17.13 8.19
CA GLU A 285 -7.47 -17.35 8.74
C GLU A 285 -8.48 -17.76 7.67
N LYS A 286 -9.11 -18.92 7.88
CA LYS A 286 -10.30 -19.34 7.12
C LYS A 286 -11.52 -18.58 7.64
N ARG A 287 -11.77 -17.35 7.17
CA ARG A 287 -13.06 -16.69 7.45
C ARG A 287 -14.17 -17.50 6.78
N LYS A 288 -15.15 -17.97 7.56
CA LYS A 288 -16.40 -18.48 7.01
C LYS A 288 -17.08 -17.32 6.31
N SER A 289 -17.28 -17.43 5.00
CA SER A 289 -18.11 -16.48 4.27
C SER A 289 -19.46 -16.39 4.98
N SER A 290 -19.80 -15.21 5.50
CA SER A 290 -21.17 -14.95 5.95
C SER A 290 -22.07 -15.11 4.73
N ALA A 291 -22.95 -16.11 4.78
CA ALA A 291 -23.95 -16.39 3.75
C ALA A 291 -24.98 -15.26 3.63
#